data_AF-A0A563DKU2-F1
#
_entry.id   AF-A0A563DKU2-F1
#
_cell.length_a   1.000
_cell.length_b   1.000
_cell.length_c   1.000
_cell.angle_alpha   90.00
_cell.angle_beta   90.00
_cell.angle_gamma   90.00
#
_symmetry.space_group_name_H-M   'P 1'
#
loop_
_entity.id
_entity.type
_entity.pdbx_description
1 polymer ?
#
loop_
_entity_poly.entity_id
_entity_poly.type
_entity_poly.pdbx_seq_one_letter_code
_entity_poly.pdbx_strand_id
1 'polypeptide(L)'
;MNKIILSFFFLYFCNSWGQNIQDLDRHSYSNGEDKRTNVKAIYSSENLLDTDHNGIPDFEDRCSNETGTPYFQGCPDIDGDGIPDLDDACPTVSGLKEDNGYPKATPLHSQKKK
;
A
#
# COMPACT_ATOMS: atom_id res chain seq x y z
N MET A 1 45.96 37.95 -38.49
CA MET A 1 45.32 36.99 -39.43
C MET A 1 45.82 35.62 -38.97
N ASN A 2 45.08 34.82 -38.21
CA ASN A 2 43.86 34.14 -38.63
C ASN A 2 42.82 34.12 -37.50
N LYS A 3 41.62 34.59 -37.83
CA LYS A 3 40.37 34.25 -37.16
C LYS A 3 40.07 32.80 -37.54
N ILE A 4 39.76 31.96 -36.56
CA ILE A 4 39.06 30.66 -36.58
C ILE A 4 39.72 29.86 -35.44
N ILE A 5 39.13 29.97 -34.25
CA ILE A 5 38.81 28.91 -33.28
C ILE A 5 38.01 29.66 -32.20
N LEU A 6 36.85 30.16 -32.61
CA LEU A 6 35.83 30.79 -31.77
C LEU A 6 34.63 29.83 -31.67
N SER A 7 34.90 28.52 -31.64
CA SER A 7 33.90 27.45 -31.74
C SER A 7 34.19 26.21 -30.88
N PHE A 8 35.38 26.09 -30.27
CA PHE A 8 35.73 24.91 -29.46
C PHE A 8 35.74 25.14 -27.94
N PHE A 9 35.12 26.23 -27.49
CA PHE A 9 34.85 26.47 -26.07
C PHE A 9 33.36 26.31 -25.71
N PHE A 10 32.57 25.65 -26.58
CA PHE A 10 31.17 25.30 -26.31
C PHE A 10 30.96 23.79 -26.02
N LEU A 11 32.05 23.02 -25.95
CA LEU A 11 32.00 21.59 -25.59
C LEU A 11 32.49 21.32 -24.15
N TYR A 12 32.79 22.36 -23.38
CA TYR A 12 33.16 22.25 -21.96
C TYR A 12 31.95 22.37 -21.01
N PHE A 13 30.72 22.14 -21.49
CA PHE A 13 29.51 22.33 -20.67
C PHE A 13 28.40 21.27 -20.81
N CYS A 14 28.70 20.07 -21.34
CA CYS A 14 27.73 18.97 -21.31
C CYS A 14 28.37 17.67 -20.79
N ASN A 15 28.83 17.68 -19.54
CA ASN A 15 29.05 16.43 -18.79
C ASN A 15 28.67 16.58 -17.30
N SER A 16 27.84 17.56 -16.93
CA SER A 16 27.43 17.74 -15.52
C SER A 16 25.95 17.55 -15.23
N TRP A 17 25.05 17.41 -16.21
CA TRP A 17 23.62 17.21 -15.93
C TRP A 17 22.96 16.44 -17.07
N GLY A 18 22.73 15.14 -16.87
CA GLY A 18 22.19 14.27 -17.91
C GLY A 18 21.86 12.87 -17.40
N GLN A 19 20.90 12.78 -16.47
CA GLN A 19 19.88 11.73 -16.36
C GLN A 19 20.26 10.29 -16.77
N ASN A 20 20.52 9.42 -15.78
CA ASN A 20 20.08 8.03 -15.87
C ASN A 20 19.79 7.48 -14.48
N ILE A 21 18.69 7.95 -13.89
CA ILE A 21 18.00 7.20 -12.85
C ILE A 21 17.11 6.21 -13.62
N GLN A 22 17.54 4.96 -13.74
CA GLN A 22 16.64 3.88 -14.10
C GLN A 22 15.89 3.47 -12.85
N ASP A 23 14.90 4.28 -12.50
CA ASP A 23 13.75 3.82 -11.74
C ASP A 23 12.88 3.04 -12.72
N LEU A 24 13.07 1.73 -12.74
CA LEU A 24 12.02 0.79 -13.07
C LEU A 24 12.16 -0.36 -12.08
N ASP A 25 11.32 -0.33 -11.05
CA ASP A 25 10.95 -1.50 -10.26
C ASP A 25 10.33 -2.53 -11.21
N ARG A 26 11.19 -3.24 -11.93
CA ARG A 26 10.83 -4.44 -12.66
C ARG A 26 11.18 -5.61 -11.75
N HIS A 27 10.28 -5.91 -10.82
CA HIS A 27 10.25 -7.23 -10.22
C HIS A 27 9.91 -8.24 -11.32
N SER A 28 10.95 -8.85 -11.87
CA SER A 28 10.86 -10.03 -12.71
C SER A 28 12.01 -10.94 -12.30
N TYR A 29 11.86 -11.62 -11.16
CA TYR A 29 12.86 -12.59 -10.72
C TYR A 29 12.61 -13.92 -11.44
N SER A 30 13.27 -14.11 -12.58
CA SER A 30 13.41 -15.42 -13.20
C SER A 30 14.57 -16.18 -12.53
N ASN A 31 14.26 -17.31 -11.92
CA ASN A 31 15.16 -18.41 -11.50
C ASN A 31 16.67 -18.17 -11.76
N GLY A 32 17.39 -17.70 -10.75
CA GLY A 32 18.85 -17.62 -10.76
C GLY A 32 19.42 -17.44 -9.35
N GLU A 33 20.36 -18.30 -8.95
CA GLU A 33 21.11 -18.15 -7.70
C GLU A 33 22.06 -16.94 -7.79
N ASP A 34 21.80 -15.86 -7.03
CA ASP A 34 22.75 -14.75 -6.91
C ASP A 34 23.64 -14.91 -5.67
N LYS A 35 24.96 -14.99 -5.90
CA LYS A 35 26.02 -15.20 -4.90
C LYS A 35 26.74 -13.91 -4.51
N ARG A 36 26.06 -12.76 -4.51
CA ARG A 36 26.71 -11.45 -4.28
C ARG A 36 26.33 -10.74 -2.98
N THR A 37 25.39 -11.25 -2.19
CA THR A 37 25.13 -10.68 -0.86
C THR A 37 25.08 -11.79 0.18
N ASN A 38 25.93 -11.68 1.21
CA ASN A 38 25.76 -12.41 2.48
C ASN A 38 24.56 -11.85 3.29
N VAL A 39 23.60 -11.25 2.60
CA VAL A 39 22.31 -10.87 3.14
C VAL A 39 21.49 -12.13 2.97
N LYS A 40 21.32 -12.88 4.06
CA LYS A 40 20.23 -13.85 4.17
C LYS A 40 18.98 -13.10 3.70
N ALA A 41 18.46 -13.45 2.52
CA ALA A 41 17.22 -12.86 2.03
C ALA A 41 16.21 -12.99 3.16
N ILE A 42 15.87 -11.86 3.79
CA ILE A 42 15.13 -11.86 5.06
C ILE A 42 13.68 -12.32 4.80
N TYR A 43 13.28 -12.40 3.53
CA TYR A 43 12.04 -13.00 3.10
C TYR A 43 12.34 -14.10 2.09
N SER A 44 12.24 -15.34 2.60
CA SER A 44 12.03 -16.55 1.82
C SER A 44 10.89 -16.29 0.82
N SER A 45 11.08 -16.66 -0.44
CA SER A 45 10.13 -16.49 -1.54
C SER A 45 8.81 -17.26 -1.39
N GLU A 46 8.51 -17.78 -0.20
CA GLU A 46 7.24 -18.43 0.15
C GLU A 46 6.37 -17.56 1.07
N ASN A 47 6.81 -16.35 1.44
CA ASN A 47 6.17 -15.48 2.44
C ASN A 47 5.91 -14.04 1.94
N LEU A 48 5.79 -13.87 0.61
CA LEU A 48 5.72 -12.57 -0.07
C LEU A 48 4.42 -12.32 -0.83
N LEU A 49 3.47 -13.26 -0.82
CA LEU A 49 2.17 -13.04 -1.43
C LEU A 49 1.36 -12.11 -0.53
N ASP A 50 1.04 -10.93 -1.06
CA ASP A 50 0.24 -9.88 -0.44
C ASP A 50 -0.62 -9.29 -1.58
N THR A 51 -1.82 -9.85 -1.73
CA THR A 51 -2.70 -9.65 -2.88
C THR A 51 -3.28 -8.24 -2.88
N ASP A 52 -3.62 -7.69 -1.71
CA ASP A 52 -4.18 -6.35 -1.55
C ASP A 52 -3.13 -5.27 -1.27
N HIS A 53 -1.87 -5.68 -1.10
CA HIS A 53 -0.69 -4.82 -0.89
C HIS A 53 -0.78 -3.97 0.37
N ASN A 54 -1.46 -4.46 1.42
CA ASN A 54 -1.61 -3.74 2.68
C ASN A 54 -0.40 -3.92 3.63
N GLY A 55 0.57 -4.77 3.25
CA GLY A 55 1.77 -5.06 4.03
C GLY A 55 1.65 -6.26 4.97
N ILE A 56 0.52 -6.95 4.94
CA ILE A 56 0.26 -8.22 5.65
C ILE A 56 0.19 -9.31 4.58
N PRO A 57 0.98 -10.37 4.70
CA PRO A 57 0.95 -11.42 3.69
C PRO A 57 -0.37 -12.21 3.76
N ASP A 58 -0.84 -12.73 2.62
CA ASP A 58 -2.17 -13.36 2.47
C ASP A 58 -2.48 -14.45 3.51
N PHE A 59 -1.48 -15.17 4.00
CA PHE A 59 -1.66 -16.23 4.99
C PHE A 59 -1.86 -15.70 6.43
N GLU A 60 -1.48 -14.46 6.69
CA GLU A 60 -1.72 -13.70 7.93
C GLU A 60 -2.87 -12.69 7.78
N ASP A 61 -3.38 -12.49 6.56
CA ASP A 61 -4.44 -11.56 6.24
C ASP A 61 -5.83 -12.24 6.26
N ARG A 62 -6.74 -11.77 7.13
CA ARG A 62 -8.12 -12.25 7.20
C ARG A 62 -8.96 -11.85 5.97
N CYS A 63 -8.55 -10.80 5.28
CA CYS A 63 -9.22 -10.16 4.17
C CYS A 63 -8.24 -9.94 3.00
N SER A 64 -7.58 -11.00 2.51
CA SER A 64 -6.46 -10.90 1.55
C SER A 64 -6.76 -10.19 0.21
N ASN A 65 -8.01 -9.83 -0.10
CA ASN A 65 -8.38 -9.08 -1.31
C ASN A 65 -8.84 -7.64 -1.01
N GLU A 66 -8.87 -7.22 0.26
CA GLU A 66 -9.42 -5.94 0.70
C GLU A 66 -8.46 -5.26 1.65
N THR A 67 -7.91 -4.12 1.22
CA THR A 67 -6.95 -3.36 2.01
C THR A 67 -7.53 -2.95 3.37
N GLY A 68 -6.89 -3.42 4.44
CA GLY A 68 -7.24 -3.04 5.80
C GLY A 68 -6.04 -2.75 6.68
N THR A 69 -6.28 -2.74 7.99
CA THR A 69 -5.24 -2.37 8.97
C THR A 69 -4.70 -3.60 9.72
N PRO A 70 -3.44 -3.56 10.20
CA PRO A 70 -2.91 -4.61 11.08
C PRO A 70 -3.69 -4.81 12.36
N TYR A 71 -4.40 -3.78 12.84
CA TYR A 71 -5.26 -3.89 14.03
C TYR A 71 -6.41 -4.89 13.82
N PHE A 72 -6.91 -4.98 12.59
CA PHE A 72 -7.97 -5.89 12.17
C PHE A 72 -7.46 -7.05 11.31
N GLN A 73 -6.16 -7.36 11.39
CA GLN A 73 -5.53 -8.45 10.62
C GLN A 73 -5.80 -8.34 9.11
N GLY A 74 -5.67 -7.12 8.57
CA GLY A 74 -5.83 -6.85 7.15
C GLY A 74 -7.25 -6.55 6.70
N CYS A 75 -8.25 -6.63 7.58
CA CYS A 75 -9.62 -6.25 7.22
C CYS A 75 -9.89 -4.74 7.34
N PRO A 76 -10.73 -4.18 6.44
CA PRO A 76 -11.24 -2.82 6.54
C PRO A 76 -12.28 -2.66 7.67
N ASP A 77 -12.52 -1.41 8.05
CA ASP A 77 -13.59 -0.93 8.93
C ASP A 77 -14.11 0.37 8.28
N ILE A 78 -15.12 0.24 7.42
CA ILE A 78 -15.58 1.31 6.52
C ILE A 78 -16.27 2.44 7.29
N ASP A 79 -17.01 2.12 8.34
CA ASP A 79 -17.76 3.11 9.11
C ASP A 79 -17.06 3.58 10.39
N GLY A 80 -15.96 2.94 10.77
CA GLY A 80 -15.08 3.34 11.85
C GLY A 80 -15.65 3.08 13.24
N ASP A 81 -16.57 2.14 13.40
CA ASP A 81 -17.17 1.81 14.70
C ASP A 81 -16.28 0.90 15.58
N GLY A 82 -15.16 0.42 15.03
CA GLY A 82 -14.20 -0.42 15.71
C GLY A 82 -14.48 -1.92 15.58
N ILE A 83 -15.36 -2.32 14.68
CA ILE A 83 -15.64 -3.68 14.25
C ILE A 83 -15.23 -3.78 12.77
N PRO A 84 -14.36 -4.73 12.38
CA PRO A 84 -14.00 -4.86 10.97
C PRO A 84 -15.22 -5.31 10.16
N ASP A 85 -15.29 -4.90 8.89
CA ASP A 85 -16.43 -5.17 7.99
C ASP A 85 -16.78 -6.66 7.89
N LEU A 86 -15.78 -7.54 8.03
CA LEU A 86 -15.94 -8.99 8.06
C LEU A 86 -16.77 -9.50 9.26
N ASP A 87 -16.71 -8.78 10.39
CA ASP A 87 -17.38 -9.11 11.65
C ASP A 87 -18.58 -8.19 11.95
N ASP A 88 -18.83 -7.18 11.10
CA ASP A 88 -19.90 -6.19 11.25
C ASP A 88 -21.19 -6.60 10.52
N ALA A 89 -22.31 -6.58 11.25
CA ALA A 89 -23.63 -6.86 10.66
C ALA A 89 -24.17 -5.71 9.79
N CYS A 90 -23.66 -4.49 9.95
CA CYS A 90 -23.98 -3.30 9.18
C CYS A 90 -22.72 -2.49 8.78
N PRO A 91 -21.84 -2.99 7.88
CA PRO A 91 -20.51 -2.43 7.55
C PRO A 91 -20.45 -1.00 6.99
N THR A 92 -21.59 -0.32 6.88
CA THR A 92 -21.69 1.03 6.31
C THR A 92 -22.37 2.01 7.25
N VAL A 93 -22.78 1.57 8.44
CA VAL A 93 -23.56 2.35 9.40
C VAL A 93 -23.07 2.03 10.81
N SER A 94 -22.30 2.97 11.38
CA SER A 94 -21.65 2.75 12.67
C SER A 94 -22.62 2.26 13.74
N GLY A 95 -22.26 1.15 14.39
CA GLY A 95 -23.07 0.47 15.36
C GLY A 95 -22.46 0.41 16.75
N LEU A 96 -23.12 -0.40 17.58
CA LEU A 96 -22.60 -0.75 18.90
C LEU A 96 -21.94 -2.12 18.83
N LYS A 97 -20.78 -2.24 19.48
CA LYS A 97 -20.08 -3.53 19.62
C LYS A 97 -20.91 -4.58 20.36
N GLU A 98 -21.76 -4.16 21.29
CA GLU A 98 -22.66 -5.08 22.01
C GLU A 98 -23.73 -5.69 21.09
N ASP A 99 -24.04 -5.01 19.99
CA ASP A 99 -25.09 -5.38 19.03
C ASP A 99 -24.48 -5.79 17.67
N ASN A 100 -23.23 -6.26 17.63
CA ASN A 100 -22.54 -6.69 16.41
C ASN A 100 -22.56 -5.64 15.28
N GLY A 101 -22.44 -4.36 15.61
CA GLY A 101 -22.42 -3.27 14.62
C GLY A 101 -23.80 -2.84 14.13
N TYR A 102 -24.90 -3.35 14.71
CA TYR A 102 -26.20 -2.73 14.45
C TYR A 102 -26.27 -1.30 15.00
N PRO A 103 -26.83 -0.34 14.23
CA PRO A 103 -27.09 0.99 14.74
C PRO A 103 -28.11 0.91 15.87
N LYS A 104 -27.83 1.62 16.97
CA LYS A 104 -28.79 1.74 18.06
C LYS A 104 -30.10 2.27 17.49
N ALA A 105 -31.20 1.59 17.80
CA ALA A 105 -32.53 2.08 17.47
C ALA A 105 -32.70 3.48 18.06
N THR A 106 -32.50 4.50 17.23
CA THR A 106 -32.92 5.85 17.58
C THR A 106 -34.45 5.77 17.62
N PRO A 107 -35.11 6.26 18.68
CA PRO A 107 -36.55 6.35 18.64
C PRO A 107 -36.90 7.27 17.46
N LEU A 108 -37.41 6.67 16.38
CA LEU A 108 -37.91 7.33 15.17
C LEU A 108 -39.08 8.31 15.45
N HIS A 109 -39.31 8.69 16.71
CA HIS A 109 -40.41 9.54 17.16
C HIS A 109 -40.04 10.59 18.21
N SER A 110 -38.75 10.88 18.44
CA SER A 110 -38.38 12.14 19.12
C SER A 110 -38.40 13.35 18.18
N GLN A 111 -38.94 13.20 16.96
CA GLN A 111 -39.56 14.32 16.23
C GLN A 111 -40.76 14.78 17.06
N LYS A 112 -40.49 15.72 17.96
CA LYS A 112 -41.41 16.54 18.76
C LYS A 112 -42.88 16.31 18.40
N LYS A 113 -43.62 15.70 19.34
CA LYS A 113 -45.06 15.92 19.50
C LYS A 113 -45.32 17.42 19.30
N LYS A 114 -46.18 17.72 18.32
CA LYS A 114 -46.70 19.04 18.01
C LYS A 114 -47.35 19.68 19.23
#